data_AF-A0A832I0I6-F1
#
_entry.id   AF-A0A832I0I6-F1
#
_cell.length_a   1.000
_cell.length_b   1.000
_cell.length_c   1.000
_cell.angle_alpha   90.00
_cell.angle_beta   90.00
_cell.angle_gamma   90.00
#
_symmetry.space_group_name_H-M   'P 1'
#
loop_
_entity.id
_entity.type
_entity.pdbx_description
1 polymer ?
#
loop_
_entity_poly.entity_id
_entity_poly.type
_entity_poly.pdbx_seq_one_letter_code
_entity_poly.pdbx_strand_id
1 'polypeptide(L)'
;MDNPQDWPKLQAAADYLSVRRTVRVSAVVGLFFGAIATAVGALPPSMPLLAACGVLLAAAALADLATAHPVALAVEGGALVVTGLALFMITTAQAAADGGGRNVAHFALLGLFQTGWGAMALARLPRLARAHAAHASPEVLRRVAESIEALRAASSARDERVVEFTTQDLHAHRHKLRLTPLGALCLLDDGREVAVVARRDISFQPVDRNAQGDEQRATARIGARFLDVRISREDLRRVQTWRRGHAIARRAAA
;
A
#
# COMPACT_ATOMS: atom_id res chain seq x y z
N MET A 1 18.45 13.66 7.19
CA MET A 1 17.71 13.83 5.91
C MET A 1 17.78 15.31 5.57
N ASP A 2 19.00 15.81 5.38
CA ASP A 2 19.28 17.24 5.65
C ASP A 2 19.61 18.04 4.39
N ASN A 3 19.64 17.37 3.23
CA ASN A 3 19.76 18.01 1.92
C ASN A 3 18.39 17.99 1.21
N PRO A 4 17.77 19.16 0.90
CA PRO A 4 16.52 19.23 0.15
C PRO A 4 16.58 18.56 -1.23
N GLN A 5 17.75 18.49 -1.85
CA GLN A 5 17.93 17.90 -3.17
C GLN A 5 17.73 16.38 -3.18
N ASP A 6 17.87 15.73 -2.03
CA ASP A 6 17.68 14.28 -1.90
C ASP A 6 16.21 13.90 -1.73
N TRP A 7 15.33 14.87 -1.45
CA TRP A 7 13.93 14.63 -1.16
C TRP A 7 13.17 13.92 -2.28
N PRO A 8 13.29 14.32 -3.57
CA PRO A 8 12.66 13.59 -4.66
C PRO A 8 13.16 12.15 -4.78
N LYS A 9 14.46 11.91 -4.53
CA LYS A 9 15.06 10.57 -4.55
C LYS A 9 14.52 9.70 -3.41
N LEU A 10 14.37 10.28 -2.22
CA LEU A 10 13.81 9.62 -1.05
C LEU A 10 12.32 9.32 -1.23
N GLN A 11 11.56 10.23 -1.84
CA GLN A 11 10.17 10.00 -2.22
C GLN A 11 10.05 8.87 -3.24
N ALA A 12 10.87 8.88 -4.30
CA ALA A 12 10.86 7.82 -5.30
C ALA A 12 11.23 6.44 -4.70
N ALA A 13 12.21 6.39 -3.81
CA ALA A 13 12.58 5.19 -3.07
C ALA A 13 11.44 4.71 -2.14
N ALA A 14 10.76 5.63 -1.45
CA ALA A 14 9.60 5.32 -0.62
C ALA A 14 8.43 4.77 -1.44
N ASP A 15 8.12 5.40 -2.58
CA ASP A 15 7.12 4.93 -3.54
C ASP A 15 7.46 3.54 -4.06
N TYR A 16 8.72 3.30 -4.44
CA TYR A 16 9.18 1.98 -4.89
C TYR A 16 8.99 0.92 -3.81
N LEU A 17 9.37 1.18 -2.56
CA LEU A 17 9.20 0.23 -1.46
C LEU A 17 7.72 -0.05 -1.14
N SER A 18 6.87 0.98 -1.15
CA SER A 18 5.42 0.83 -0.93
C SER A 18 4.81 -0.05 -2.03
N VAL A 19 5.08 0.26 -3.31
CA VAL A 19 4.55 -0.51 -4.44
C VAL A 19 5.11 -1.93 -4.43
N ARG A 20 6.40 -2.13 -4.15
CA ARG A 20 7.01 -3.47 -4.06
C ARG A 20 6.33 -4.36 -3.02
N ARG A 21 5.95 -3.79 -1.86
CA ARG A 21 5.19 -4.54 -0.85
C ARG A 21 3.83 -4.96 -1.37
N THR A 22 3.13 -4.06 -2.06
CA THR A 22 1.83 -4.35 -2.68
C THR A 22 1.94 -5.41 -3.78
N VAL A 23 2.97 -5.37 -4.62
CA VAL A 23 3.25 -6.38 -5.65
C VAL A 23 3.49 -7.74 -5.00
N ARG A 24 4.28 -7.83 -3.93
CA ARG A 24 4.49 -9.09 -3.21
C ARG A 24 3.20 -9.69 -2.65
N VAL A 25 2.32 -8.85 -2.09
CA VAL A 25 1.01 -9.33 -1.62
C VAL A 25 0.16 -9.82 -2.78
N SER A 26 0.14 -9.09 -3.90
CA SER A 26 -0.55 -9.53 -5.12
C SER A 26 0.00 -10.87 -5.61
N ALA A 27 1.32 -11.02 -5.68
CA ALA A 27 1.98 -12.22 -6.13
C ALA A 27 1.66 -13.43 -5.22
N VAL A 28 1.61 -13.27 -3.90
CA VAL A 28 1.15 -14.36 -3.00
C VAL A 28 -0.29 -14.76 -3.33
N VAL A 29 -1.17 -13.80 -3.57
CA VAL A 29 -2.57 -14.05 -3.95
C VAL A 29 -2.65 -14.71 -5.32
N GLY A 30 -1.89 -14.24 -6.30
CA GLY A 30 -1.79 -14.82 -7.65
C GLY A 30 -1.28 -16.25 -7.61
N LEU A 31 -0.28 -16.56 -6.77
CA LEU A 31 0.20 -17.92 -6.57
C LEU A 31 -0.89 -18.85 -6.05
N PHE A 32 -1.68 -18.38 -5.07
CA PHE A 32 -2.82 -19.13 -4.53
C PHE A 32 -3.89 -19.40 -5.58
N PHE A 33 -4.29 -18.37 -6.35
CA PHE A 33 -5.24 -18.53 -7.45
C PHE A 33 -4.73 -19.42 -8.57
N GLY A 34 -3.43 -19.32 -8.91
CA GLY A 34 -2.79 -20.18 -9.88
C GLY A 34 -2.82 -21.65 -9.45
N ALA A 35 -2.54 -21.94 -8.18
CA ALA A 35 -2.63 -23.29 -7.62
C ALA A 35 -4.06 -23.84 -7.67
N ILE A 36 -5.07 -23.03 -7.30
CA ILE A 36 -6.48 -23.43 -7.37
C ILE A 36 -6.90 -23.68 -8.82
N ALA A 37 -6.61 -22.77 -9.75
CA ALA A 37 -6.95 -22.93 -11.16
C ALA A 37 -6.30 -24.18 -11.77
N THR A 38 -5.04 -24.46 -11.39
CA THR A 38 -4.34 -25.68 -11.79
C THR A 38 -5.03 -26.94 -11.27
N ALA A 39 -5.36 -26.96 -9.97
CA ALA A 39 -6.02 -28.09 -9.34
C ALA A 39 -7.42 -28.32 -9.94
N VAL A 40 -8.25 -27.28 -10.02
CA VAL A 40 -9.62 -27.34 -10.58
C VAL A 40 -9.58 -27.77 -12.05
N GLY A 41 -8.65 -27.22 -12.84
CA GLY A 41 -8.51 -27.60 -14.25
C GLY A 41 -8.05 -29.04 -14.47
N ALA A 42 -7.41 -29.66 -13.48
CA ALA A 42 -7.01 -31.06 -13.53
C ALA A 42 -8.10 -32.04 -13.07
N LEU A 43 -9.14 -31.57 -12.37
CA LEU A 43 -10.25 -32.42 -11.91
C LEU A 43 -11.17 -32.83 -13.08
N PRO A 44 -11.73 -34.05 -13.08
CA PRO A 44 -12.71 -34.46 -14.09
C PRO A 44 -14.03 -33.66 -14.00
N PRO A 45 -14.62 -33.24 -15.12
CA PRO A 45 -14.06 -33.27 -16.47
C PRO A 45 -12.89 -32.28 -16.61
N SER A 46 -11.76 -32.76 -17.11
CA SER A 46 -10.53 -31.95 -17.15
C SER A 46 -10.66 -30.75 -18.09
N MET A 47 -10.11 -29.62 -17.65
CA MET A 47 -10.06 -28.36 -18.37
C MET A 47 -8.60 -27.95 -18.57
N PRO A 48 -7.91 -28.53 -19.57
CA PRO A 48 -6.47 -28.33 -19.75
C PRO A 48 -6.09 -26.85 -19.95
N LEU A 49 -6.99 -26.05 -20.54
CA LEU A 49 -6.80 -24.61 -20.68
C LEU A 49 -6.74 -23.89 -19.31
N LEU A 50 -7.70 -24.18 -18.41
CA LEU A 50 -7.71 -23.61 -17.07
C LEU A 50 -6.47 -24.03 -16.27
N ALA A 51 -6.07 -25.30 -16.40
CA ALA A 51 -4.86 -25.81 -15.76
C ALA A 51 -3.59 -25.11 -16.27
N ALA A 52 -3.44 -24.97 -17.59
CA ALA A 52 -2.31 -24.27 -18.20
C ALA A 52 -2.26 -22.79 -17.79
N CYS A 53 -3.40 -22.10 -17.76
CA CYS A 53 -3.45 -20.72 -17.29
C CYS A 53 -3.14 -20.60 -15.79
N GLY A 54 -3.54 -21.57 -14.97
CA GLY A 54 -3.16 -21.65 -13.56
C GLY A 54 -1.66 -21.76 -13.34
N VAL A 55 -0.98 -22.61 -14.12
CA VAL A 55 0.48 -22.74 -14.11
C VAL A 55 1.17 -21.43 -14.51
N LEU A 56 0.70 -20.79 -15.59
CA LEU A 56 1.25 -19.50 -16.04
C LEU A 56 1.09 -18.41 -14.98
N LEU A 57 -0.08 -18.35 -14.33
CA LEU A 57 -0.34 -17.40 -13.24
C LEU A 57 0.59 -17.65 -12.04
N ALA A 58 0.78 -18.91 -11.64
CA ALA A 58 1.70 -19.27 -10.57
C ALA A 58 3.16 -18.92 -10.90
N ALA A 59 3.60 -19.18 -12.14
CA ALA A 59 4.94 -18.84 -12.60
C ALA A 59 5.17 -17.31 -12.63
N ALA A 60 4.19 -16.55 -13.11
CA ALA A 60 4.24 -15.08 -13.11
C ALA A 60 4.33 -14.53 -11.68
N ALA A 61 3.50 -15.03 -10.78
CA ALA A 61 3.54 -14.68 -9.36
C ALA A 61 4.90 -14.98 -8.71
N LEU A 62 5.52 -16.12 -9.02
CA LEU A 62 6.87 -16.43 -8.52
C LEU A 62 7.92 -15.44 -9.04
N ALA A 63 7.83 -15.02 -10.31
CA ALA A 63 8.71 -14.01 -10.88
C ALA A 63 8.53 -12.63 -10.21
N ASP A 64 7.29 -12.26 -9.87
CA ASP A 64 6.98 -11.02 -9.15
C ASP A 64 7.49 -11.04 -7.70
N LEU A 65 7.44 -12.18 -7.02
CA LEU A 65 8.03 -12.33 -5.69
C LEU A 65 9.55 -12.09 -5.70
N ALA A 66 10.22 -12.54 -6.74
CA ALA A 66 11.67 -12.40 -6.90
C ALA A 66 12.08 -10.96 -7.25
N THR A 67 11.43 -10.35 -8.25
CA THR A 67 11.94 -9.12 -8.89
C THR A 67 11.05 -7.88 -8.69
N ALA A 68 9.74 -8.04 -8.46
CA ALA A 68 8.74 -6.97 -8.42
C ALA A 68 8.88 -5.99 -9.61
N HIS A 69 8.99 -6.54 -10.82
CA HIS A 69 9.24 -5.80 -12.04
C HIS A 69 7.91 -5.35 -12.69
N PRO A 70 7.83 -4.15 -13.31
CA PRO A 70 6.60 -3.71 -13.98
C PRO A 70 6.07 -4.70 -15.01
N VAL A 71 6.97 -5.32 -15.78
CA VAL A 71 6.59 -6.34 -16.79
C VAL A 71 5.96 -7.57 -16.13
N ALA A 72 6.50 -8.01 -15.00
CA ALA A 72 5.96 -9.17 -14.29
C ALA A 72 4.55 -8.86 -13.75
N LEU A 73 4.34 -7.69 -13.13
CA LEU A 73 3.01 -7.23 -12.71
C LEU A 73 2.01 -7.13 -13.88
N ALA A 74 2.46 -6.72 -15.08
CA ALA A 74 1.60 -6.67 -16.25
C ALA A 74 1.16 -8.08 -16.69
N VAL A 75 2.09 -9.05 -16.66
CA VAL A 75 1.80 -10.46 -16.95
C VAL A 75 0.89 -11.07 -15.88
N GLU A 76 1.17 -10.85 -14.59
CA GLU A 76 0.33 -11.32 -13.47
C GLU A 76 -1.09 -10.76 -13.57
N GLY A 77 -1.22 -9.43 -13.73
CA GLY A 77 -2.52 -8.77 -13.84
C GLY A 77 -3.32 -9.23 -15.05
N GLY A 78 -2.66 -9.38 -16.21
CA GLY A 78 -3.29 -9.94 -17.41
C GLY A 78 -3.73 -11.39 -17.23
N ALA A 79 -2.86 -12.22 -16.64
CA ALA A 79 -3.18 -13.61 -16.34
C ALA A 79 -4.38 -13.74 -15.40
N LEU A 80 -4.45 -12.92 -14.33
CA LEU A 80 -5.59 -12.86 -13.41
C LEU A 80 -6.89 -12.49 -14.12
N VAL A 81 -6.86 -11.49 -14.99
CA VAL A 81 -8.05 -11.08 -15.77
C VAL A 81 -8.52 -12.23 -16.67
N VAL A 82 -7.62 -12.83 -17.43
CA VAL A 82 -7.95 -13.91 -18.38
C VAL A 82 -8.47 -15.15 -17.65
N THR A 83 -7.78 -15.59 -16.60
CA THR A 83 -8.19 -16.75 -15.79
C THR A 83 -9.50 -16.52 -15.06
N GLY A 84 -9.71 -15.34 -14.48
CA GLY A 84 -10.96 -14.98 -13.80
C GLY A 84 -12.15 -14.96 -14.75
N LEU A 85 -11.98 -14.38 -15.96
CA LEU A 85 -13.01 -14.38 -17.00
C LEU A 85 -13.30 -15.80 -17.50
N ALA A 86 -12.27 -16.61 -17.74
CA ALA A 86 -12.45 -18.01 -18.14
C ALA A 86 -13.23 -18.79 -17.07
N LEU A 87 -12.87 -18.66 -15.79
CA LEU A 87 -13.57 -19.31 -14.69
C LEU A 87 -15.04 -18.87 -14.61
N PHE A 88 -15.32 -17.57 -14.74
CA PHE A 88 -16.68 -17.04 -14.78
C PHE A 88 -17.50 -17.60 -15.96
N MET A 89 -16.94 -17.58 -17.17
CA MET A 89 -17.65 -18.05 -18.37
C MET A 89 -17.92 -19.56 -18.32
N ILE A 90 -16.95 -20.36 -17.87
CA ILE A 90 -17.11 -21.83 -17.76
C ILE A 90 -18.19 -22.16 -16.72
N THR A 91 -18.13 -21.54 -15.55
CA THR A 91 -19.07 -21.82 -14.46
C THR A 91 -20.48 -21.40 -14.82
N THR A 92 -20.67 -20.24 -15.46
CA THR A 92 -21.98 -19.80 -15.96
C THR A 92 -22.54 -20.70 -17.06
N ALA A 93 -21.70 -21.15 -18.00
CA ALA A 93 -22.10 -22.10 -19.03
C ALA A 93 -22.51 -23.46 -18.44
N GLN A 94 -21.78 -23.97 -17.45
CA GLN A 94 -22.15 -25.20 -16.72
C GLN A 94 -23.46 -25.02 -15.93
N ALA A 95 -23.67 -23.88 -15.28
CA ALA A 95 -24.94 -23.58 -14.61
C ALA A 95 -26.14 -23.65 -15.56
N ALA A 96 -25.96 -23.09 -16.77
CA ALA A 96 -27.00 -23.08 -17.79
C ALA A 96 -27.29 -24.48 -18.35
N ALA A 97 -26.28 -25.35 -18.43
CA ALA A 97 -26.43 -26.72 -18.93
C ALA A 97 -27.05 -27.68 -17.89
N ASP A 98 -26.62 -27.61 -16.63
CA ASP A 98 -26.95 -28.61 -15.60
C ASP A 98 -28.07 -28.16 -14.63
N GLY A 99 -28.73 -27.03 -14.89
CA GLY A 99 -29.87 -26.56 -14.08
C GLY A 99 -29.51 -25.92 -12.74
N GLY A 100 -28.24 -25.54 -12.54
CA GLY A 100 -27.78 -24.75 -11.40
C GLY A 100 -27.44 -25.55 -10.13
N GLY A 101 -26.15 -25.84 -9.94
CA GLY A 101 -25.62 -26.38 -8.68
C GLY A 101 -25.26 -25.30 -7.65
N ARG A 102 -25.38 -25.63 -6.35
CA ARG A 102 -25.09 -24.72 -5.21
C ARG A 102 -23.65 -24.17 -5.19
N ASN A 103 -22.71 -24.83 -5.86
CA ASN A 103 -21.31 -24.41 -5.97
C ASN A 103 -21.04 -23.47 -7.16
N VAL A 104 -21.95 -23.37 -8.12
CA VAL A 104 -21.72 -22.62 -9.37
C VAL A 104 -21.63 -21.11 -9.10
N ALA A 105 -22.51 -20.59 -8.24
CA ALA A 105 -22.49 -19.18 -7.85
C ALA A 105 -21.16 -18.77 -7.18
N HIS A 106 -20.56 -19.68 -6.39
CA HIS A 106 -19.31 -19.41 -5.68
C HIS A 106 -18.12 -19.27 -6.64
N PHE A 107 -17.99 -20.17 -7.62
CA PHE A 107 -16.89 -20.09 -8.59
C PHE A 107 -17.07 -18.97 -9.62
N ALA A 108 -18.31 -18.65 -10.01
CA ALA A 108 -18.58 -17.47 -10.83
C ALA A 108 -18.19 -16.18 -10.09
N LEU A 109 -18.56 -16.05 -8.81
CA LEU A 109 -18.17 -14.91 -7.98
C LEU A 109 -16.65 -14.84 -7.79
N LEU A 110 -15.99 -15.99 -7.62
CA LEU A 110 -14.54 -16.08 -7.54
C LEU A 110 -13.87 -15.58 -8.82
N GLY A 111 -14.39 -15.96 -10.00
CA GLY A 111 -13.91 -15.48 -11.29
C GLY A 111 -14.03 -13.97 -11.44
N LEU A 112 -15.18 -13.39 -11.07
CA LEU A 112 -15.39 -11.94 -11.07
C LEU A 112 -14.44 -11.22 -10.10
N PHE A 113 -14.28 -11.75 -8.89
CA PHE A 113 -13.34 -11.20 -7.91
C PHE A 113 -11.90 -11.22 -8.44
N GLN A 114 -11.49 -12.33 -9.04
CA GLN A 114 -10.16 -12.50 -9.65
C GLN A 114 -9.93 -11.52 -10.80
N THR A 115 -10.93 -11.31 -11.66
CA THR A 115 -10.87 -10.31 -12.74
C THR A 115 -10.77 -8.89 -12.18
N GLY A 116 -11.58 -8.55 -11.18
CA GLY A 116 -11.52 -7.25 -10.51
C GLY A 116 -10.15 -7.01 -9.87
N TRP A 117 -9.58 -8.03 -9.24
CA TRP A 117 -8.23 -7.97 -8.66
C TRP A 117 -7.15 -7.77 -9.72
N GLY A 118 -7.21 -8.51 -10.83
CA GLY A 118 -6.30 -8.35 -11.96
C GLY A 118 -6.36 -6.95 -12.56
N ALA A 119 -7.56 -6.40 -12.74
CA ALA A 119 -7.74 -5.02 -13.21
C ALA A 119 -7.16 -3.99 -12.23
N MET A 120 -7.38 -4.16 -10.92
CA MET A 120 -6.77 -3.31 -9.89
C MET A 120 -5.23 -3.41 -9.87
N ALA A 121 -4.67 -4.59 -10.11
CA ALA A 121 -3.22 -4.77 -10.24
C ALA A 121 -2.66 -4.01 -11.44
N LEU A 122 -3.32 -4.13 -12.61
CA LEU A 122 -2.94 -3.41 -13.83
C LEU A 122 -3.06 -1.89 -13.67
N ALA A 123 -4.08 -1.40 -12.96
CA ALA A 123 -4.24 0.03 -12.68
C ALA A 123 -3.06 0.63 -11.87
N ARG A 124 -2.29 -0.20 -11.15
CA ARG A 124 -1.09 0.23 -10.39
C ARG A 124 0.17 0.28 -11.25
N LEU A 125 0.16 -0.31 -12.45
CA LEU A 125 1.31 -0.41 -13.33
C LEU A 125 1.97 0.94 -13.65
N PRO A 126 1.23 2.03 -13.95
CA PRO A 126 1.86 3.33 -14.23
C PRO A 126 2.61 3.92 -13.02
N ARG A 127 2.16 3.61 -11.80
CA ARG A 127 2.86 4.04 -10.58
C ARG A 127 4.12 3.21 -10.37
N LEU A 128 4.05 1.89 -10.56
CA LEU A 128 5.21 1.00 -10.46
C LEU A 128 6.27 1.33 -11.52
N ALA A 129 5.87 1.54 -12.77
CA ALA A 129 6.78 1.86 -13.86
C ALA A 129 7.56 3.16 -13.59
N ARG A 130 6.88 4.21 -13.11
CA ARG A 130 7.52 5.46 -12.70
C ARG A 130 8.48 5.28 -11.52
N ALA A 131 8.07 4.53 -10.50
CA ALA A 131 8.91 4.25 -9.34
C ALA A 131 10.15 3.43 -9.69
N HIS A 132 10.01 2.47 -10.62
CA HIS A 132 11.12 1.64 -11.10
C HIS A 132 12.11 2.45 -11.96
N ALA A 133 11.60 3.33 -12.84
CA ALA A 133 12.42 4.20 -13.69
C ALA A 133 13.28 5.20 -12.89
N ALA A 134 12.89 5.55 -11.66
CA ALA A 134 13.64 6.47 -10.82
C ALA A 134 15.00 5.91 -10.31
N HIS A 135 15.29 4.62 -10.53
CA HIS A 135 16.58 3.96 -10.29
C HIS A 135 17.30 4.42 -9.00
N ALA A 136 16.60 4.33 -7.87
CA ALA A 136 17.22 4.56 -6.58
C ALA A 136 18.31 3.50 -6.32
N SER A 137 19.48 3.94 -5.86
CA SER A 137 20.58 3.00 -5.55
C SER A 137 20.20 2.06 -4.39
N PRO A 138 20.76 0.84 -4.34
CA PRO A 138 20.49 -0.11 -3.25
C PRO A 138 20.74 0.48 -1.86
N GLU A 139 21.73 1.36 -1.72
CA GLU A 139 22.05 2.03 -0.46
C GLU A 139 20.94 3.01 -0.05
N VAL A 140 20.37 3.76 -1.00
CA VAL A 140 19.26 4.68 -0.75
C VAL A 140 18.01 3.88 -0.34
N LEU A 141 17.72 2.79 -1.06
CA LEU A 141 16.61 1.90 -0.72
C LEU A 141 16.76 1.33 0.71
N ARG A 142 17.96 0.88 1.07
CA ARG A 142 18.25 0.37 2.42
C ARG A 142 18.05 1.44 3.48
N ARG A 143 18.59 2.65 3.28
CA ARG A 143 18.44 3.78 4.23
C ARG A 143 16.98 4.18 4.43
N VAL A 144 16.20 4.21 3.35
CA VAL A 144 14.76 4.53 3.43
C VAL A 144 14.01 3.41 4.15
N ALA A 145 14.31 2.14 3.85
CA ALA A 145 13.71 1.00 4.55
C ALA A 145 14.01 1.03 6.06
N GLU A 146 15.26 1.26 6.46
CA GLU A 146 15.66 1.42 7.86
C GLU A 146 14.92 2.59 8.52
N SER A 147 14.77 3.71 7.81
CA SER A 147 14.03 4.88 8.32
C SER A 147 12.54 4.60 8.51
N ILE A 148 11.93 3.84 7.60
CA ILE A 148 10.54 3.39 7.68
C ILE A 148 10.35 2.45 8.87
N GLU A 149 11.19 1.42 9.02
CA GLU A 149 11.07 0.47 10.14
C GLU A 149 11.32 1.16 11.48
N ALA A 150 12.33 2.04 11.55
CA ALA A 150 12.56 2.84 12.74
C ALA A 150 11.38 3.76 13.07
N LEU A 151 10.62 4.25 12.08
CA LEU A 151 9.42 5.06 12.32
C LEU A 151 8.23 4.20 12.74
N ARG A 152 8.08 2.99 12.19
CA ARG A 152 7.04 2.04 12.62
C ARG A 152 7.18 1.71 14.10
N ALA A 153 8.39 1.42 14.54
CA ALA A 153 8.69 1.05 15.92
C ALA A 153 8.68 2.24 16.90
N ALA A 154 8.82 3.47 16.41
CA ALA A 154 8.82 4.66 17.26
C ALA A 154 7.41 5.06 17.69
N SER A 155 7.31 5.80 18.80
CA SER A 155 6.06 6.37 19.31
C SER A 155 6.29 7.81 19.77
N SER A 156 5.25 8.65 19.66
CA SER A 156 5.29 10.03 20.12
C SER A 156 5.55 10.15 21.62
N ALA A 157 5.24 9.13 22.42
CA ALA A 157 5.56 9.11 23.85
C ALA A 157 7.08 9.06 24.13
N ARG A 158 7.87 8.49 23.22
CA ARG A 158 9.31 8.25 23.40
C ARG A 158 10.20 9.15 22.54
N ASP A 159 9.70 9.62 21.40
CA ASP A 159 10.44 10.46 20.45
C ASP A 159 9.63 11.73 20.12
N GLU A 160 10.15 12.89 20.52
CA GLU A 160 9.51 14.20 20.27
C GLU A 160 9.41 14.55 18.78
N ARG A 161 10.19 13.89 17.93
CA ARG A 161 10.13 14.04 16.48
C ARG A 161 9.03 13.20 15.87
N VAL A 162 8.40 12.31 16.62
CA VAL A 162 7.33 11.45 16.16
C VAL A 162 5.99 12.03 16.58
N VAL A 163 5.07 12.08 15.62
CA VAL A 163 3.71 12.57 15.77
C VAL A 163 2.78 11.45 15.33
N GLU A 164 1.83 11.08 16.16
CA GLU A 164 0.87 10.02 15.89
C GLU A 164 -0.55 10.61 15.81
N PHE A 165 -1.34 10.15 14.85
CA PHE A 165 -2.72 10.59 14.67
C PHE A 165 -3.53 9.51 13.95
N THR A 166 -4.85 9.59 14.05
CA THR A 166 -5.79 8.63 13.44
C THR A 166 -6.80 9.31 12.55
N THR A 167 -7.21 8.70 11.44
CA THR A 167 -8.34 9.21 10.64
C THR A 167 -9.67 9.00 11.36
N GLN A 168 -10.67 9.84 11.04
CA GLN A 168 -12.04 9.76 11.55
C GLN A 168 -13.01 9.04 10.60
N ASP A 169 -12.50 8.36 9.58
CA ASP A 169 -13.31 7.63 8.62
C ASP A 169 -13.94 6.38 9.25
N LEU A 170 -14.82 5.70 8.50
CA LEU A 170 -15.48 4.46 8.92
C LEU A 170 -14.47 3.39 9.38
N HIS A 171 -13.24 3.46 8.86
CA HIS A 171 -12.10 2.67 9.28
C HIS A 171 -11.01 3.63 9.80
N ALA A 172 -10.80 3.66 11.11
CA ALA A 172 -9.76 4.48 11.72
C ALA A 172 -8.38 3.90 11.37
N HIS A 173 -7.61 4.64 10.58
CA HIS A 173 -6.25 4.29 10.22
C HIS A 173 -5.27 5.05 11.09
N ARG A 174 -4.18 4.40 11.51
CA ARG A 174 -3.09 5.04 12.25
C ARG A 174 -2.07 5.61 11.27
N HIS A 175 -1.63 6.82 11.57
CA HIS A 175 -0.61 7.53 10.82
C HIS A 175 0.52 7.97 11.74
N LYS A 176 1.74 8.00 11.22
CA LYS A 176 2.92 8.47 11.94
C LYS A 176 3.73 9.42 11.07
N LEU A 177 4.19 10.52 11.64
CA LEU A 177 5.17 11.41 11.00
C LEU A 177 6.46 11.37 11.80
N ARG A 178 7.61 11.32 11.13
CA ARG A 178 8.90 11.72 11.69
C ARG A 178 9.29 13.07 11.14
N LEU A 179 9.28 14.07 12.01
CA LEU A 179 9.62 15.45 11.72
C LEU A 179 11.14 15.60 11.54
N THR A 180 11.54 16.34 10.51
CA THR A 180 12.94 16.66 10.15
C THR A 180 13.07 18.18 9.94
N PRO A 181 14.28 18.76 9.89
CA PRO A 181 14.45 20.20 9.65
C PRO A 181 13.81 20.71 8.33
N LEU A 182 13.60 19.84 7.34
CA LEU A 182 13.12 20.24 6.00
C LEU A 182 11.67 19.82 5.72
N GLY A 183 11.13 18.86 6.46
CA GLY A 183 9.76 18.36 6.32
C GLY A 183 9.56 17.06 7.13
N ALA A 184 8.78 16.10 6.66
CA ALA A 184 8.59 14.84 7.38
C ALA A 184 8.61 13.60 6.50
N LEU A 185 9.08 12.49 7.07
CA LEU A 185 8.77 11.15 6.59
C LEU A 185 7.42 10.74 7.21
N CYS A 186 6.47 10.38 6.36
CA CYS A 186 5.09 10.07 6.72
C CYS A 186 4.82 8.60 6.46
N LEU A 187 4.31 7.89 7.45
CA LEU A 187 3.67 6.59 7.30
C LEU A 187 2.16 6.81 7.37
N LEU A 188 1.48 6.57 6.26
CA LEU A 188 0.03 6.75 6.14
C LEU A 188 -0.67 5.40 5.97
N ASP A 189 -1.94 5.35 6.33
CA ASP A 189 -2.82 4.19 6.14
C ASP A 189 -2.24 2.92 6.78
N ASP A 190 -1.93 2.99 8.09
CA ASP A 190 -1.26 1.93 8.85
C ASP A 190 0.13 1.54 8.28
N GLY A 191 0.80 2.50 7.65
CA GLY A 191 2.11 2.33 7.03
C GLY A 191 2.09 1.53 5.72
N ARG A 192 0.93 1.46 5.06
CA ARG A 192 0.78 0.98 3.67
C ARG A 192 1.37 1.98 2.68
N GLU A 193 1.27 3.26 3.00
CA GLU A 193 1.81 4.34 2.21
C GLU A 193 2.94 5.07 2.94
N VAL A 194 3.95 5.45 2.18
CA VAL A 194 5.10 6.20 2.66
C VAL A 194 5.25 7.44 1.80
N ALA A 195 5.36 8.61 2.44
CA ALA A 195 5.55 9.88 1.77
C ALA A 195 6.63 10.72 2.47
N VAL A 196 7.38 11.47 1.69
CA VAL A 196 8.36 12.45 2.13
C VAL A 196 7.83 13.82 1.72
N VAL A 197 7.35 14.58 2.70
CA VAL A 197 6.53 15.79 2.46
C VAL A 197 7.17 17.02 3.07
N ALA A 198 7.33 18.06 2.26
CA ALA A 198 8.04 19.27 2.65
C ALA A 198 7.33 19.94 3.82
N ARG A 199 8.08 20.66 4.68
CA ARG A 199 7.52 21.31 5.88
C ARG A 199 6.33 22.23 5.57
N ARG A 200 6.42 22.98 4.47
CA ARG A 200 5.35 23.89 4.02
C ARG A 200 4.06 23.14 3.67
N ASP A 201 4.19 21.88 3.28
CA ASP A 201 3.12 21.00 2.80
C ASP A 201 2.51 20.10 3.89
N ILE A 202 2.88 20.34 5.14
CA ILE A 202 2.28 19.70 6.30
C ILE A 202 1.62 20.78 7.15
N SER A 203 0.32 20.63 7.45
CA SER A 203 -0.38 21.51 8.38
C SER A 203 -1.52 20.81 9.08
N PHE A 204 -1.75 21.12 10.35
CA PHE A 204 -2.90 20.63 11.11
C PHE A 204 -3.72 21.84 11.55
N GLN A 205 -4.99 21.85 11.19
CA GLN A 205 -5.94 22.89 11.56
C GLN A 205 -6.97 22.30 12.52
N PRO A 206 -7.01 22.72 13.79
CA PRO A 206 -8.01 22.23 14.74
C PRO A 206 -9.41 22.63 14.28
N VAL A 207 -10.35 21.68 14.31
CA VAL A 207 -11.76 21.91 13.95
C VAL A 207 -12.50 22.55 15.14
N ASP A 208 -12.33 21.99 16.33
CA ASP A 208 -12.99 22.45 17.56
C ASP A 208 -11.99 23.17 18.46
N ARG A 209 -12.14 24.49 18.66
CA ARG A 209 -11.24 25.27 19.54
C ARG A 209 -11.34 24.90 21.02
N ASN A 210 -12.47 24.32 21.44
CA ASN A 210 -12.80 24.07 22.85
C ASN A 210 -12.90 22.58 23.20
N ALA A 211 -12.39 21.65 22.38
CA ALA A 211 -12.48 20.22 22.65
C ALA A 211 -11.89 19.89 24.03
N GLN A 212 -12.70 19.43 24.98
CA GLN A 212 -12.24 18.94 26.29
C GLN A 212 -11.71 17.51 26.12
N GLY A 213 -10.46 17.26 26.52
CA GLY A 213 -9.78 15.96 26.40
C GLY A 213 -8.33 16.07 25.91
N ASP A 214 -7.62 14.95 25.92
CA ASP A 214 -6.22 14.86 25.47
C ASP A 214 -6.08 14.80 23.95
N GLU A 215 -7.14 14.39 23.25
CA GLU A 215 -7.23 14.35 21.80
C GLU A 215 -8.12 15.47 21.25
N GLN A 216 -7.78 15.97 20.07
CA GLN A 216 -8.52 17.02 19.38
C GLN A 216 -8.77 16.63 17.93
N ARG A 217 -9.93 17.02 17.40
CA ARG A 217 -10.25 16.90 15.98
C ARG A 217 -9.50 17.97 15.18
N ALA A 218 -8.86 17.57 14.10
CA ALA A 218 -8.14 18.46 13.21
C ALA A 218 -8.28 18.02 11.76
N THR A 219 -8.17 18.95 10.84
CA THR A 219 -7.93 18.66 9.42
C THR A 219 -6.43 18.73 9.15
N ALA A 220 -5.85 17.60 8.75
CA ALA A 220 -4.45 17.47 8.40
C ALA A 220 -4.28 17.61 6.88
N ARG A 221 -3.44 18.55 6.45
CA ARG A 221 -2.89 18.60 5.09
C ARG A 221 -1.53 17.93 5.08
N ILE A 222 -1.36 16.91 4.25
CA ILE A 222 -0.09 16.19 4.06
C ILE A 222 0.15 16.08 2.55
N GLY A 223 0.98 16.97 2.01
CA GLY A 223 1.17 17.10 0.57
C GLY A 223 -0.10 17.62 -0.10
N ALA A 224 -0.64 16.82 -1.02
CA ALA A 224 -1.91 17.09 -1.70
C ALA A 224 -3.13 16.48 -0.96
N ARG A 225 -2.92 15.72 0.12
CA ARG A 225 -4.01 15.06 0.84
C ARG A 225 -4.56 15.94 1.95
N PHE A 226 -5.87 15.86 2.12
CA PHE A 226 -6.59 16.42 3.25
C PHE A 226 -7.25 15.26 3.99
N LEU A 227 -7.02 15.17 5.30
CA LEU A 227 -7.49 14.08 6.15
C LEU A 227 -8.17 14.69 7.37
N ASP A 228 -9.35 14.18 7.73
CA ASP A 228 -9.97 14.50 9.02
C ASP A 228 -9.45 13.52 10.07
N VAL A 229 -8.79 14.06 11.09
CA VAL A 229 -7.97 13.28 12.03
C VAL A 229 -8.28 13.58 13.49
N ARG A 230 -7.98 12.62 14.36
CA ARG A 230 -7.77 12.84 15.80
C ARG A 230 -6.28 12.84 16.08
N ILE A 231 -5.83 13.84 16.81
CA ILE A 231 -4.43 14.02 17.19
C ILE A 231 -4.37 14.45 18.65
N SER A 232 -3.36 13.98 19.39
CA SER A 232 -3.14 14.45 20.76
C SER A 232 -2.80 15.95 20.74
N ARG A 233 -3.20 16.68 21.78
CA ARG A 233 -2.87 18.11 21.92
C ARG A 233 -1.36 18.34 21.95
N GLU A 234 -0.62 17.40 22.54
CA GLU A 234 0.84 17.44 22.57
C GLU A 234 1.43 17.32 21.16
N ASP A 235 1.02 16.32 20.39
CA ASP A 235 1.49 16.10 19.02
C ASP A 235 1.11 17.26 18.09
N LEU A 236 -0.10 17.82 18.26
CA LEU A 236 -0.51 19.03 17.55
C LEU A 236 0.42 20.21 17.85
N ARG A 237 0.74 20.44 19.12
CA ARG A 237 1.71 21.48 19.53
C ARG A 237 3.08 21.22 18.94
N ARG A 238 3.57 19.97 18.97
CA ARG A 238 4.87 19.60 18.37
C ARG A 238 4.93 19.96 16.89
N VAL A 239 3.91 19.59 16.11
CA VAL A 239 3.85 19.95 14.68
C VAL A 239 3.81 21.47 14.49
N GLN A 240 3.00 22.20 15.27
CA GLN A 240 2.91 23.66 15.16
C GLN A 240 4.23 24.36 15.49
N THR A 241 4.90 23.95 16.56
CA THR A 241 6.21 24.47 16.98
C THR A 241 7.28 24.21 15.92
N TRP A 242 7.30 22.98 15.40
CA TRP A 242 8.20 22.57 14.32
C TRP A 242 7.99 23.35 13.02
N ARG A 243 6.74 23.61 12.63
CA ARG A 243 6.42 24.42 11.44
C ARG A 243 6.93 25.85 11.55
N ARG A 244 6.97 26.41 12.76
CA ARG A 244 7.54 27.74 13.04
C ARG A 244 9.07 27.79 12.96
N GLY A 245 9.73 26.68 12.64
CA GLY A 245 11.19 26.62 12.46
C GLY A 245 11.97 26.27 13.72
N HIS A 246 11.30 26.00 14.84
CA HIS A 246 11.98 25.58 16.05
C HIS A 246 12.56 24.17 15.87
N ALA A 247 13.81 23.99 16.27
CA ALA A 247 14.45 22.68 16.29
C ALA A 247 13.74 21.79 17.32
N ILE A 248 13.34 20.60 16.89
CA ILE A 248 12.82 19.59 17.82
C ILE A 248 14.03 18.87 18.41
N ALA A 249 14.20 18.99 19.73
CA ALA A 249 15.26 18.32 20.45
C ALA A 249 15.18 16.80 20.19
N ARG A 250 16.34 16.16 20.06
CA ARG A 250 16.38 14.71 20.12
C ARG A 250 16.39 14.38 21.60
N ARG A 251 15.32 13.80 22.14
CA ARG A 251 15.42 13.19 23.47
C ARG A 251 16.53 12.14 23.39
N ALA A 252 17.56 12.29 24.23
CA ALA A 252 18.52 11.22 24.41
C ALA A 252 17.74 10.02 24.92
N ALA A 253 17.84 8.88 24.22
CA ALA A 253 17.23 7.66 24.70
C ALA A 253 17.84 7.37 26.08
N ALA A 254 16.99 7.32 27.10
CA ALA A 254 17.37 6.89 28.44
C ALA A 254 17.42 5.36 28.50
#